data_AF-A0A1X1YYE9-F1
#
_entry.id   AF-A0A1X1YYE9-F1
#
_cell.length_a   1.000
_cell.length_b   1.000
_cell.length_c   1.000
_cell.angle_alpha   90.00
_cell.angle_beta   90.00
_cell.angle_gamma   90.00
#
_symmetry.space_group_name_H-M   'P 1'
#
loop_
_entity.id
_entity.type
_entity.pdbx_description
1 polymer ?
#
loop_
_entity_poly.entity_id
_entity_poly.type
_entity_poly.pdbx_seq_one_letter_code
_entity_poly.pdbx_strand_id
1 'polypeptide(L)'
;MTDSISLDTDAAAQSVAAWRDYGDQVEAHGRHHHMTLEELRAAVGDTYTPYVQAKQAEMAAREAAYQRVAANARGLADHLSNTITVFEATDDENKTHINAVLDA
;
A
#
# COMPACT_ATOMS: atom_id res chain seq x y z
N MET A 1 -9.47 -25.26 -21.29
CA MET A 1 -8.28 -25.62 -20.51
C MET A 1 -8.21 -24.61 -19.39
N THR A 2 -8.39 -25.05 -18.15
CA THR A 2 -8.22 -24.18 -16.99
C THR A 2 -6.73 -24.15 -16.72
N ASP A 3 -6.09 -22.99 -16.87
CA ASP A 3 -4.69 -22.86 -16.48
C ASP A 3 -4.57 -23.20 -14.99
N SER A 4 -3.66 -24.12 -14.67
CA SER A 4 -3.35 -24.47 -13.28
C SER A 4 -2.77 -23.24 -12.61
N ILE A 5 -3.55 -22.60 -11.74
CA ILE A 5 -3.07 -21.47 -10.95
C ILE A 5 -2.23 -22.03 -9.80
N SER A 6 -0.94 -21.73 -9.79
CA SER A 6 -0.05 -21.97 -8.65
C SER A 6 0.47 -20.65 -8.09
N LEU A 7 0.73 -20.63 -6.79
CA LEU A 7 1.30 -19.49 -6.08
C LEU A 7 2.50 -19.96 -5.27
N ASP A 8 3.64 -19.32 -5.46
CA ASP A 8 4.77 -19.41 -4.52
C ASP A 8 4.44 -18.54 -3.31
N THR A 9 4.04 -19.18 -2.20
CA THR A 9 3.58 -18.49 -0.99
C THR A 9 4.69 -17.72 -0.30
N ASP A 10 5.94 -18.18 -0.37
CA ASP A 10 7.10 -17.49 0.21
C ASP A 10 7.42 -16.21 -0.56
N ALA A 11 7.45 -16.29 -1.90
CA ALA A 11 7.65 -15.11 -2.75
C ALA A 11 6.47 -14.11 -2.62
N ALA A 12 5.25 -14.63 -2.48
CA ALA A 12 4.07 -13.82 -2.24
C ALA A 12 4.13 -13.10 -0.89
N ALA A 13 4.54 -13.78 0.19
CA ALA A 13 4.70 -13.17 1.51
C ALA A 13 5.76 -12.06 1.52
N GLN A 14 6.88 -12.26 0.82
CA GLN A 14 7.88 -11.20 0.62
C GLN A 14 7.28 -9.99 -0.12
N SER A 15 6.44 -10.24 -1.13
CA SER A 15 5.77 -9.19 -1.87
C SER A 15 4.75 -8.42 -1.01
N VAL A 16 4.03 -9.10 -0.10
CA VAL A 16 3.16 -8.45 0.89
C VAL A 16 3.96 -7.47 1.75
N ALA A 17 5.11 -7.89 2.29
CA ALA A 17 5.97 -7.03 3.08
C ALA A 17 6.47 -5.82 2.26
N ALA A 18 6.95 -6.07 1.04
CA ALA A 18 7.42 -5.00 0.15
C ALA A 18 6.34 -3.95 -0.17
N TRP A 19 5.08 -4.38 -0.37
CA TRP A 19 3.96 -3.46 -0.60
C TRP A 19 3.62 -2.62 0.62
N ARG A 20 3.71 -3.20 1.83
CA ARG A 20 3.52 -2.46 3.08
C ARG A 20 4.62 -1.42 3.27
N ASP A 21 5.87 -1.82 3.12
CA ASP A 21 7.03 -0.93 3.22
C ASP A 21 6.95 0.21 2.20
N TYR A 22 6.56 -0.10 0.96
CA TYR A 22 6.34 0.90 -0.07
C TYR A 22 5.23 1.89 0.31
N GLY A 23 4.09 1.41 0.83
CA GLY A 23 3.01 2.26 1.31
C GLY A 23 3.49 3.24 2.39
N ASP A 24 4.27 2.75 3.34
CA ASP A 24 4.84 3.57 4.42
C ASP A 24 5.83 4.62 3.89
N GLN A 25 6.70 4.24 2.94
CA GLN A 25 7.65 5.16 2.30
C GLN A 25 6.94 6.28 1.53
N VAL A 26 5.90 5.93 0.76
CA VAL A 26 5.10 6.89 -0.03
C VAL A 26 4.39 7.88 0.88
N GLU A 27 3.79 7.40 1.96
CA GLU A 27 3.09 8.26 2.93
C GLU A 27 4.07 9.20 3.64
N ALA A 28 5.22 8.68 4.08
CA ALA A 28 6.27 9.49 4.69
C ALA A 28 6.81 10.56 3.74
N HIS A 29 7.05 10.22 2.48
CA HIS A 29 7.46 11.17 1.46
C HIS A 29 6.39 12.24 1.22
N GLY A 30 5.10 11.88 1.28
CA GLY A 30 4.00 12.84 1.11
C GLY A 30 3.89 13.89 2.20
N ARG A 31 4.36 13.60 3.41
CA ARG A 31 4.43 14.54 4.53
C ARG A 31 5.66 15.44 4.51
N HIS A 32 6.62 15.17 3.63
CA HIS A 32 7.85 15.95 3.55
C HIS A 32 7.62 17.24 2.75
N HIS A 33 7.69 18.37 3.43
CA HIS A 33 7.63 19.69 2.82
C HIS A 33 9.00 20.36 2.88
N HIS A 34 9.43 20.95 1.76
CA HIS A 34 10.72 21.65 1.69
C HIS A 34 10.74 22.95 2.50
N MET A 35 9.55 23.50 2.75
CA MET A 35 9.34 24.72 3.51
C MET A 35 7.95 24.68 4.12
N THR A 36 7.83 25.09 5.37
CA THR A 36 6.54 25.25 6.06
C THR A 36 5.78 26.45 5.51
N LEU A 37 4.46 26.52 5.75
CA LEU A 37 3.66 27.67 5.33
C LEU A 37 4.06 28.97 6.04
N GLU A 38 4.56 28.88 7.27
CA GLU A 38 5.06 30.02 8.04
C GLU A 38 6.35 30.56 7.44
N GLU A 39 7.30 29.69 7.11
CA GLU A 39 8.54 30.07 6.41
C GLU A 39 8.24 30.64 5.02
N LEU A 40 7.28 30.05 4.28
CA LEU A 40 6.84 30.58 2.99
C LEU A 40 6.28 31.99 3.15
N ARG A 41 5.41 32.22 4.13
CA ARG A 41 4.81 33.53 4.41
C ARG A 41 5.89 34.55 4.78
N ALA A 42 6.86 34.17 5.61
CA ALA A 42 7.97 35.03 5.99
C ALA A 42 8.87 35.40 4.79
N ALA A 43 9.06 34.48 3.84
CA ALA A 43 9.91 34.70 2.67
C ALA A 43 9.28 35.65 1.64
N VAL A 44 7.96 35.57 1.42
CA VAL A 44 7.28 36.37 0.38
C VAL A 44 6.60 37.63 0.92
N GLY A 45 6.28 37.69 2.20
CA GLY A 45 5.57 38.80 2.83
C GLY A 45 4.07 38.86 2.50
N ASP A 46 3.36 39.74 3.21
CA ASP A 46 1.88 39.74 3.24
C ASP A 46 1.22 40.07 1.89
N THR A 47 1.90 40.83 1.03
CA THR A 47 1.42 41.17 -0.33
C THR A 47 1.08 39.92 -1.15
N TYR A 48 1.74 38.79 -0.88
CA TYR A 48 1.54 37.53 -1.59
C TYR A 48 0.63 36.55 -0.84
N THR A 49 -0.25 37.03 0.05
CA THR A 49 -1.22 36.19 0.76
C THR A 49 -2.00 35.23 -0.15
N PRO A 50 -2.53 35.64 -1.33
CA PRO A 50 -3.23 34.71 -2.22
C PRO A 50 -2.35 33.55 -2.71
N TYR A 51 -1.05 33.81 -2.94
CA TYR A 51 -0.10 32.79 -3.34
C TYR A 51 0.18 31.80 -2.20
N VAL A 52 0.33 32.28 -0.96
CA VAL A 52 0.51 31.42 0.22
C VAL A 52 -0.71 30.51 0.44
N GLN A 53 -1.93 31.05 0.26
CA GLN A 53 -3.17 30.27 0.34
C GLN A 53 -3.26 29.20 -0.75
N ALA A 54 -2.90 29.54 -1.99
CA ALA A 54 -2.84 28.58 -3.09
C ALA A 54 -1.84 27.46 -2.79
N LYS A 55 -0.68 27.80 -2.21
CA LYS A 55 0.32 26.82 -1.78
C LYS A 55 -0.15 25.91 -0.65
N GLN A 56 -0.89 26.43 0.32
CA GLN A 56 -1.53 25.60 1.34
C GLN A 56 -2.47 24.57 0.73
N ALA A 57 -3.32 24.98 -0.22
CA ALA A 57 -4.22 24.07 -0.92
C ALA A 57 -3.47 23.02 -1.74
N GLU A 58 -2.40 23.42 -2.43
CA GLU A 58 -1.52 22.51 -3.18
C GLU A 58 -0.87 21.47 -2.26
N MET A 59 -0.33 21.89 -1.11
CA MET A 59 0.30 21.01 -0.12
C MET A 59 -0.69 19.95 0.38
N ALA A 60 -1.90 20.37 0.77
CA ALA A 60 -2.95 19.47 1.23
C ALA A 60 -3.40 18.48 0.13
N ALA A 61 -3.59 18.97 -1.11
CA ALA A 61 -3.98 18.13 -2.23
C ALA A 61 -2.90 17.08 -2.56
N ARG A 62 -1.63 17.49 -2.47
CA ARG A 62 -0.48 16.61 -2.70
C ARG A 62 -0.35 15.54 -1.61
N GLU A 63 -0.47 15.91 -0.34
CA GLU A 63 -0.47 14.95 0.77
C GLU A 63 -1.59 13.92 0.62
N ALA A 64 -2.82 14.38 0.33
CA ALA A 64 -3.95 13.50 0.08
C ALA A 64 -3.72 12.56 -1.12
N ALA A 65 -2.99 12.99 -2.15
CA ALA A 65 -2.62 12.13 -3.27
C ALA A 65 -1.67 11.01 -2.85
N TYR A 66 -0.64 11.32 -2.06
CA TYR A 66 0.27 10.31 -1.52
C TYR A 66 -0.44 9.34 -0.57
N GLN A 67 -1.34 9.82 0.28
CA GLN A 67 -2.15 8.96 1.15
C GLN A 67 -2.99 7.96 0.35
N ARG A 68 -3.59 8.37 -0.79
CA ARG A 68 -4.33 7.45 -1.66
C ARG A 68 -3.44 6.35 -2.26
N VAL A 69 -2.22 6.70 -2.68
CA VAL A 69 -1.27 5.72 -3.22
C VAL A 69 -0.81 4.75 -2.12
N ALA A 70 -0.49 5.26 -0.93
CA ALA A 70 -0.14 4.43 0.23
C ALA A 70 -1.27 3.47 0.62
N ALA A 71 -2.52 3.96 0.64
CA ALA A 71 -3.69 3.12 0.90
C ALA A 71 -3.89 2.03 -0.17
N ASN A 72 -3.66 2.36 -1.44
CA ASN A 72 -3.74 1.38 -2.52
C ASN A 72 -2.66 0.28 -2.36
N ALA A 73 -1.42 0.65 -2.06
CA ALA A 73 -0.33 -0.29 -1.81
C ALA A 73 -0.65 -1.25 -0.65
N ARG A 74 -1.16 -0.72 0.47
CA ARG A 74 -1.61 -1.54 1.61
C ARG A 74 -2.77 -2.46 1.24
N GLY A 75 -3.74 -1.96 0.48
CA GLY A 75 -4.85 -2.77 -0.03
C GLY A 75 -4.38 -3.94 -0.91
N LEU A 76 -3.38 -3.70 -1.79
CA LEU A 76 -2.76 -4.77 -2.57
C LEU A 76 -2.07 -5.81 -1.69
N ALA A 77 -1.36 -5.38 -0.65
CA ALA A 77 -0.75 -6.28 0.32
C ALA A 77 -1.80 -7.14 1.03
N ASP A 78 -2.92 -6.55 1.45
CA ASP A 78 -4.01 -7.26 2.13
C ASP A 78 -4.70 -8.28 1.20
N HIS A 79 -4.95 -7.91 -0.07
CA HIS A 79 -5.49 -8.82 -1.07
C HIS A 79 -4.55 -10.01 -1.34
N LEU A 80 -3.25 -9.75 -1.45
CA LEU A 80 -2.26 -10.82 -1.65
C LEU A 80 -2.15 -11.71 -0.42
N SER A 81 -2.15 -11.12 0.79
CA SER A 81 -2.16 -11.87 2.05
C SER A 81 -3.37 -12.80 2.15
N ASN A 82 -4.56 -12.32 1.78
CA ASN A 82 -5.77 -13.14 1.77
C ASN A 82 -5.67 -14.28 0.74
N THR A 83 -5.09 -14.00 -0.43
CA THR A 83 -4.84 -15.03 -1.45
C THR A 83 -3.92 -16.13 -0.91
N ILE A 84 -2.82 -15.77 -0.23
CA ILE A 84 -1.92 -16.74 0.40
C ILE A 84 -2.69 -17.66 1.35
N THR A 85 -3.48 -17.08 2.26
CA THR A 85 -4.29 -17.85 3.22
C THR A 85 -5.26 -18.82 2.55
N VAL A 86 -5.90 -18.42 1.44
CA VAL A 86 -6.82 -19.30 0.70
C VAL A 86 -6.07 -20.46 0.05
N PHE A 87 -4.88 -20.21 -0.52
CA PHE A 87 -4.06 -21.27 -1.12
C PHE A 87 -3.60 -22.29 -0.09
N GLU A 88 -3.10 -21.84 1.06
CA GLU A 88 -2.68 -22.72 2.16
C GLU A 88 -3.84 -23.57 2.69
N ALA A 89 -5.00 -22.96 2.95
CA ALA A 89 -6.17 -23.68 3.43
C ALA A 89 -6.66 -24.74 2.42
N THR A 90 -6.64 -24.40 1.13
CA THR A 90 -7.04 -25.34 0.07
C THR A 90 -6.07 -26.51 -0.04
N ASP A 91 -4.76 -26.28 0.13
CA ASP A 91 -3.75 -27.34 0.12
C ASP A 91 -3.95 -28.31 1.32
N ASP A 92 -4.19 -27.77 2.50
CA ASP A 92 -4.48 -28.55 3.71
C ASP A 92 -5.77 -29.38 3.60
N GLU A 93 -6.84 -28.80 3.04
CA GLU A 93 -8.10 -29.51 2.77
C GLU A 93 -7.88 -30.66 1.78
N ASN A 94 -7.15 -30.41 0.68
CA ASN A 94 -6.85 -31.42 -0.33
C ASN A 94 -5.99 -32.56 0.25
N LYS A 95 -4.97 -32.22 1.04
CA LYS A 95 -4.13 -33.21 1.75
C LYS A 95 -4.98 -34.09 2.67
N THR A 96 -5.89 -33.49 3.43
CA THR A 96 -6.81 -34.22 4.32
C THR A 96 -7.72 -35.16 3.53
N HIS A 97 -8.28 -34.70 2.42
CA HIS A 97 -9.14 -35.50 1.56
C HIS A 97 -8.38 -36.68 0.91
N ILE A 98 -7.18 -36.43 0.38
CA ILE A 98 -6.34 -37.47 -0.24
C ILE A 98 -5.98 -38.54 0.79
N ASN A 99 -5.56 -38.16 1.99
CA ASN A 99 -5.24 -39.12 3.05
C ASN A 99 -6.46 -39.96 3.42
N ALA A 100 -7.65 -39.34 3.53
CA ALA A 100 -8.88 -40.07 3.83
C ALA A 100 -9.27 -41.08 2.75
N VAL A 101 -8.92 -40.83 1.47
CA VAL A 101 -9.12 -41.79 0.37
C VAL A 101 -8.05 -42.89 0.38
N LEU A 102 -6.80 -42.58 0.74
CA LEU A 102 -5.71 -43.55 0.78
C LEU A 102 -5.77 -44.49 1.99
N ASP A 103 -6.36 -44.03 3.10
CA ASP A 103 -6.53 -44.80 4.33
C ASP A 103 -7.84 -45.64 4.36
N ALA A 104 -8.65 -45.60 3.29
CA ALA A 104 -9.90 -46.35 3.11
C ALA A 104 -9.72 -47.60 2.24
#